data_AF-A0A7Y3PWJ9-F1
#
_entry.id   AF-A0A7Y3PWJ9-F1
#
_cell.length_a   1.000
_cell.length_b   1.000
_cell.length_c   1.000
_cell.angle_alpha   90.00
_cell.angle_beta   90.00
_cell.angle_gamma   90.00
#
_symmetry.space_group_name_H-M   'P 1'
#
loop_
_entity.id
_entity.type
_entity.pdbx_description
1 polymer ?
#
loop_
_entity_poly.entity_id
_entity_poly.type
_entity_poly.pdbx_seq_one_letter_code
_entity_poly.pdbx_strand_id
1 'polypeptide(L)'
;MSVFATLVEHLADLLHPLLGASAAAGAIVLFTALVRLLVHPLSRAAARGQKARTELQPKIAELRRKHAKNPEKLQKAVLALHAEEKVSPLSGCLPSLCQMPAFFLLYHLFSNTTNPLLTHELFAAPLGNRWADALGDGGAFGGAGLVYVGLFALVACVAVFNFRRTRRMMAANPAVPVVDGQPVPGMGAMSKVMPFMSFFTLFTVAVVPLAAALYVVTSTTWSAVERAALYR
;
A
#
# COMPACT_ATOMS: atom_id res chain seq x y z
N MET A 1 -15.67 24.54 -0.08
CA MET A 1 -15.94 23.19 0.46
C MET A 1 -15.40 22.17 -0.53
N SER A 2 -14.67 21.16 -0.06
CA SER A 2 -14.01 20.18 -0.93
C SER A 2 -15.07 19.26 -1.57
N VAL A 3 -15.05 19.12 -2.90
CA VAL A 3 -15.91 18.17 -3.66
C VAL A 3 -15.85 16.75 -3.08
N PHE A 4 -14.71 16.41 -2.50
CA PHE A 4 -14.50 15.13 -1.85
C PHE A 4 -15.29 14.98 -0.55
N ALA A 5 -15.30 16.01 0.30
CA ALA A 5 -16.06 15.97 1.56
C ALA A 5 -17.56 15.82 1.29
N THR A 6 -18.09 16.58 0.32
CA THR A 6 -19.50 16.49 -0.06
C THR A 6 -19.86 15.12 -0.65
N LEU A 7 -18.96 14.47 -1.39
CA LEU A 7 -19.18 13.11 -1.89
C LEU A 7 -19.24 12.08 -0.77
N VAL A 8 -18.33 12.15 0.20
CA VAL A 8 -18.31 11.22 1.34
C VAL A 8 -19.52 11.43 2.25
N GLU A 9 -19.92 12.68 2.49
CA GLU A 9 -21.13 13.01 3.26
C GLU A 9 -22.38 12.44 2.59
N HIS A 10 -22.54 12.62 1.27
CA HIS A 10 -23.68 12.04 0.53
C HIS A 10 -23.71 10.51 0.60
N LEU A 11 -22.54 9.88 0.50
CA LEU A 11 -22.40 8.43 0.67
C LEU A 11 -22.76 8.00 2.10
N ALA A 12 -22.33 8.76 3.11
CA ALA A 12 -22.64 8.50 4.51
C ALA A 12 -24.15 8.64 4.78
N ASP A 13 -24.82 9.64 4.23
CA ASP A 13 -26.27 9.81 4.34
C ASP A 13 -27.03 8.64 3.70
N LEU A 14 -26.56 8.15 2.54
CA LEU A 14 -27.13 6.95 1.90
C LEU A 14 -26.94 5.68 2.75
N LEU A 15 -25.82 5.60 3.46
CA LEU A 15 -25.46 4.45 4.30
C LEU A 15 -26.06 4.55 5.72
N HIS A 16 -26.49 5.74 6.14
CA HIS A 16 -27.09 6.02 7.46
C HIS A 16 -28.24 5.07 7.83
N PRO A 17 -29.23 4.78 6.95
CA PRO A 17 -30.31 3.84 7.29
C PRO A 17 -29.85 2.38 7.47
N LEU A 18 -28.67 2.01 6.94
CA LEU A 18 -28.13 0.65 6.99
C LEU A 18 -27.08 0.46 8.09
N LEU A 19 -26.26 1.47 8.35
CA LEU A 19 -25.06 1.39 9.19
C LEU A 19 -25.10 2.29 10.44
N GLY A 20 -26.12 3.14 10.59
CA GLY A 20 -26.30 4.03 11.74
C GLY A 20 -25.05 4.88 12.02
N ALA A 21 -24.57 4.87 13.27
CA ALA A 21 -23.37 5.62 13.67
C ALA A 21 -22.12 5.31 12.82
N SER A 22 -22.01 4.10 12.25
CA SER A 22 -20.86 3.67 11.44
C SER A 22 -20.92 4.07 9.97
N ALA A 23 -21.94 4.84 9.55
CA ALA A 23 -22.16 5.19 8.16
C ALA A 23 -21.02 5.99 7.53
N ALA A 24 -20.37 6.89 8.30
CA ALA A 24 -19.23 7.65 7.82
C ALA A 24 -18.00 6.75 7.54
N ALA A 25 -17.75 5.77 8.40
CA ALA A 25 -16.69 4.80 8.19
C ALA A 25 -16.98 3.89 6.99
N GLY A 26 -18.23 3.45 6.84
CA GLY A 26 -18.72 2.72 5.67
C GLY A 26 -18.55 3.53 4.38
N ALA A 27 -18.84 4.83 4.40
CA ALA A 27 -18.68 5.73 3.27
C ALA A 27 -17.22 5.87 2.86
N ILE A 28 -16.29 6.00 3.83
CA ILE A 28 -14.84 6.03 3.56
C ILE A 28 -14.38 4.71 2.90
N VAL A 29 -14.81 3.57 3.43
CA VAL A 29 -14.46 2.25 2.88
C VAL A 29 -15.03 2.08 1.47
N LEU A 30 -16.30 2.42 1.27
CA LEU A 30 -16.99 2.30 -0.03
C LEU A 30 -16.38 3.24 -1.07
N PHE A 31 -16.11 4.49 -0.71
CA PHE A 31 -15.41 5.44 -1.57
C PHE A 31 -14.03 4.92 -1.96
N THR A 32 -13.26 4.44 -0.99
CA THR A 32 -11.93 3.85 -1.23
C THR A 32 -12.01 2.65 -2.17
N ALA A 33 -13.03 1.80 -2.01
CA ALA A 33 -13.28 0.66 -2.89
C ALA A 33 -13.65 1.10 -4.33
N LEU A 34 -14.50 2.12 -4.49
CA LEU A 34 -14.88 2.67 -5.80
C LEU A 34 -13.67 3.27 -6.53
N VAL A 35 -12.86 4.09 -5.86
CA VAL A 35 -11.63 4.64 -6.45
C VAL A 35 -10.69 3.52 -6.87
N ARG A 36 -10.53 2.49 -6.05
CA ARG A 36 -9.69 1.32 -6.38
C ARG A 36 -10.25 0.51 -7.54
N LEU A 37 -11.56 0.38 -7.65
CA LEU A 37 -12.21 -0.27 -8.78
C LEU A 37 -11.96 0.52 -10.08
N LEU A 38 -12.01 1.84 -10.03
CA LEU A 38 -11.72 2.71 -11.17
C LEU A 38 -10.24 2.62 -11.61
N VAL A 39 -9.33 2.44 -10.64
CA VAL A 39 -7.88 2.28 -10.88
C VAL A 39 -7.51 0.83 -11.24
N HIS A 40 -8.37 -0.15 -11.01
CA HIS A 40 -8.16 -1.58 -11.33
C HIS A 40 -7.66 -1.88 -12.75
N PRO A 41 -8.20 -1.30 -13.86
CA PRO A 41 -7.66 -1.52 -15.19
C PRO A 41 -6.20 -1.06 -15.32
N LEU A 42 -5.84 0.03 -14.63
CA LEU A 42 -4.49 0.56 -14.60
C LEU A 42 -3.57 -0.34 -13.76
N SER A 43 -4.03 -0.84 -12.61
CA SER A 43 -3.32 -1.84 -11.82
C SER A 43 -3.05 -3.13 -12.60
N ARG A 44 -4.01 -3.58 -13.42
CA ARG A 44 -3.84 -4.72 -14.34
C ARG A 44 -2.76 -4.45 -15.37
N ALA A 45 -2.73 -3.25 -15.95
CA ALA A 45 -1.68 -2.86 -16.89
C ALA A 45 -0.29 -2.85 -16.21
N ALA A 46 -0.20 -2.30 -15.00
CA ALA A 46 1.04 -2.31 -14.21
C ALA A 46 1.49 -3.74 -13.86
N ALA A 47 0.56 -4.63 -13.50
CA ALA A 47 0.86 -6.02 -13.18
C ALA A 47 1.42 -6.80 -14.38
N ARG A 48 0.86 -6.59 -15.57
CA ARG A 48 1.38 -7.17 -16.81
C ARG A 48 2.81 -6.72 -17.10
N GLY A 49 3.10 -5.42 -16.93
CA GLY A 49 4.46 -4.88 -17.09
C GLY A 49 5.45 -5.48 -16.08
N GLN A 50 5.01 -5.71 -14.85
CA GLN A 50 5.84 -6.36 -13.82
C GLN A 50 6.13 -7.83 -14.13
N LYS A 51 5.15 -8.58 -14.67
CA LYS A 51 5.36 -9.96 -15.12
C LYS A 51 6.39 -10.03 -16.24
N ALA A 52 6.25 -9.22 -17.29
CA ALA A 52 7.19 -9.16 -18.40
C ALA A 52 8.62 -8.82 -17.94
N ARG A 53 8.76 -7.93 -16.95
CA ARG A 53 10.07 -7.68 -16.32
C ARG A 53 10.64 -8.87 -15.57
N THR A 54 9.79 -9.61 -14.86
CA THR A 54 10.23 -10.79 -14.10
C THR A 54 10.77 -11.85 -15.05
N GLU A 55 10.17 -12.00 -16.24
CA GLU A 55 10.64 -12.87 -17.32
C GLU A 55 11.98 -12.40 -17.93
N LEU A 56 12.28 -11.08 -17.90
CA LEU A 56 13.56 -10.53 -18.37
C LEU A 56 14.71 -10.66 -17.37
N GLN A 57 14.41 -10.82 -16.07
CA GLN A 57 15.44 -10.94 -15.03
C GLN A 57 16.52 -12.00 -15.31
N PRO A 58 16.21 -13.23 -15.76
CA PRO A 58 17.25 -14.22 -16.08
C PRO A 58 18.20 -13.74 -17.19
N LYS A 59 17.65 -13.12 -18.25
CA LYS A 59 18.45 -12.56 -19.35
C LYS A 59 19.34 -11.40 -18.88
N ILE A 60 18.82 -10.55 -18.00
CA ILE A 60 19.60 -9.48 -17.34
C ILE A 60 20.72 -10.08 -16.47
N ALA A 61 20.47 -11.18 -15.76
CA ALA A 61 21.48 -11.86 -14.96
C ALA A 61 22.61 -12.45 -15.82
N GLU A 62 22.29 -13.00 -17.00
CA GLU A 62 23.31 -13.43 -17.96
C GLU A 62 24.14 -12.27 -18.50
N LEU A 63 23.50 -11.14 -18.85
CA LEU A 63 24.20 -9.93 -19.28
C LEU A 63 25.15 -9.41 -18.19
N ARG A 64 24.72 -9.45 -16.93
CA ARG A 64 25.56 -9.11 -15.76
C ARG A 64 26.77 -10.02 -15.65
N ARG A 65 26.61 -11.33 -15.87
CA ARG A 65 27.75 -12.28 -15.89
C ARG A 65 28.70 -12.00 -17.06
N LYS A 66 28.16 -11.76 -18.25
CA LYS A 66 28.94 -11.50 -19.48
C LYS A 66 29.71 -10.17 -19.41
N HIS A 67 29.12 -9.13 -18.82
CA HIS A 67 29.69 -7.78 -18.76
C HIS A 67 30.14 -7.35 -17.36
N ALA A 68 30.43 -8.31 -16.47
CA ALA A 68 30.80 -8.04 -15.07
C ALA A 68 31.98 -7.07 -14.90
N LYS A 69 32.88 -7.04 -15.89
CA LYS A 69 34.08 -6.18 -15.90
C LYS A 69 33.88 -4.83 -16.60
N ASN A 70 32.72 -4.56 -17.19
CA ASN A 70 32.46 -3.37 -18.00
C ASN A 70 31.05 -2.80 -17.71
N PRO A 71 30.90 -1.95 -16.67
CA PRO A 71 29.60 -1.43 -16.25
C PRO A 71 28.90 -0.59 -17.34
N GLU A 72 29.65 0.15 -18.15
CA GLU A 72 29.08 0.93 -19.27
C GLU A 72 28.46 0.02 -20.35
N LYS A 73 29.15 -1.07 -20.71
CA LYS A 73 28.63 -2.06 -21.67
C LYS A 73 27.42 -2.79 -21.11
N LEU A 74 27.44 -3.10 -19.81
CA LEU A 74 26.30 -3.69 -19.11
C LEU A 74 25.07 -2.78 -19.19
N GLN A 75 25.22 -1.48 -18.90
CA GLN A 75 24.11 -0.53 -18.94
C GLN A 75 23.51 -0.43 -20.35
N LYS A 76 24.36 -0.32 -21.38
CA LYS A 76 23.91 -0.30 -22.79
C LYS A 76 23.20 -1.59 -23.19
N ALA A 77 23.74 -2.75 -22.82
CA ALA A 77 23.16 -4.05 -23.15
C ALA A 77 21.82 -4.30 -22.43
N VAL A 78 21.69 -3.87 -21.17
CA VAL A 78 20.42 -3.94 -20.43
C VAL A 78 19.37 -3.03 -21.07
N LEU A 79 19.75 -1.82 -21.48
CA LEU A 79 18.83 -0.90 -22.16
C LEU A 79 18.39 -1.45 -23.52
N ALA A 80 19.32 -2.01 -24.30
CA ALA A 80 19.03 -2.66 -25.57
C ALA A 80 18.07 -3.84 -25.40
N LEU A 81 18.30 -4.71 -24.41
CA LEU A 81 17.42 -5.82 -24.09
C LEU A 81 16.00 -5.35 -23.71
N HIS A 82 15.87 -4.29 -22.91
CA HIS A 82 14.57 -3.70 -22.59
C HIS A 82 13.85 -3.14 -23.82
N ALA A 83 14.59 -2.57 -24.78
CA ALA A 83 14.05 -2.05 -26.03
C ALA A 83 13.64 -3.17 -26.99
N GLU A 84 14.45 -4.21 -27.14
CA GLU A 84 14.17 -5.40 -27.96
C GLU A 84 12.90 -6.11 -27.49
N GLU A 85 12.76 -6.28 -26.18
CA GLU A 85 11.64 -7.00 -25.56
C GLU A 85 10.43 -6.08 -25.33
N LYS A 86 10.53 -4.80 -25.70
CA LYS A 86 9.48 -3.76 -25.57
C LYS A 86 8.93 -3.63 -24.15
N VAL A 87 9.75 -3.91 -23.13
CA VAL A 87 9.36 -3.80 -21.72
C VAL A 87 9.92 -2.51 -21.12
N SER A 88 9.03 -1.60 -20.75
CA SER A 88 9.43 -0.30 -20.21
C SER A 88 10.06 -0.39 -18.80
N PRO A 89 11.19 0.30 -18.55
CA PRO A 89 11.81 0.46 -17.23
C PRO A 89 11.03 1.40 -16.29
N LEU A 90 9.90 1.97 -16.73
CA LEU A 90 8.97 2.76 -15.90
C LEU A 90 7.69 2.03 -15.47
N SER A 91 7.36 0.86 -16.02
CA SER A 91 6.18 0.07 -15.59
C SER A 91 6.09 -0.19 -14.07
N GLY A 92 7.22 -0.16 -13.35
CA GLY A 92 7.29 -0.31 -11.89
C GLY A 92 6.99 0.95 -11.06
N CYS A 93 7.02 2.16 -11.64
CA CYS A 93 6.68 3.41 -10.93
C CYS A 93 5.21 3.82 -11.09
N LEU A 94 4.51 3.23 -12.07
CA LEU A 94 3.07 3.38 -12.29
C LEU A 94 2.24 3.20 -10.99
N PRO A 95 2.51 2.19 -10.14
CA PRO A 95 1.77 2.01 -8.88
C PRO A 95 1.90 3.19 -7.92
N SER A 96 3.08 3.83 -7.85
CA SER A 96 3.32 4.99 -7.00
C SER A 96 2.54 6.21 -7.50
N LEU A 97 2.46 6.41 -8.82
CA LEU A 97 1.65 7.46 -9.43
C LEU A 97 0.15 7.23 -9.20
N CYS A 98 -0.30 5.98 -9.26
CA CYS A 98 -1.68 5.59 -8.92
C CYS A 98 -2.04 5.84 -7.45
N GLN A 99 -1.06 6.03 -6.58
CA GLN A 99 -1.27 6.27 -5.15
C GLN A 99 -1.52 7.75 -4.82
N MET A 100 -1.32 8.66 -5.78
CA MET A 100 -1.58 10.10 -5.62
C MET A 100 -3.02 10.44 -5.18
N PRO A 101 -4.09 9.87 -5.76
CA PRO A 101 -5.48 10.17 -5.34
C PRO A 101 -5.73 9.81 -3.87
N ALA A 102 -5.07 8.76 -3.42
CA ALA A 102 -5.11 8.25 -2.07
C ALA A 102 -4.38 9.16 -1.06
N PHE A 103 -3.33 9.85 -1.51
CA PHE A 103 -2.67 10.89 -0.73
C PHE A 103 -3.54 12.15 -0.61
N PHE A 104 -4.20 12.57 -1.69
CA PHE A 104 -5.14 13.70 -1.66
C PHE A 104 -6.32 13.45 -0.72
N LEU A 105 -6.83 12.22 -0.67
CA LEU A 105 -7.85 11.76 0.28
C LEU A 105 -7.38 11.97 1.72
N LEU A 106 -6.19 11.47 2.05
CA LEU A 106 -5.60 11.61 3.38
C LEU A 106 -5.39 13.09 3.72
N TYR A 107 -4.74 13.85 2.84
CA TYR A 107 -4.47 15.27 3.00
C TYR A 107 -5.75 16.08 3.28
N HIS A 108 -6.81 15.89 2.49
CA HIS A 108 -8.07 16.62 2.71
C HIS A 108 -8.78 16.27 4.01
N LEU A 109 -8.68 15.01 4.45
CA LEU A 109 -9.22 14.59 5.73
C LEU A 109 -8.51 15.27 6.90
N PHE A 110 -7.20 15.52 6.77
CA PHE A 110 -6.36 16.12 7.80
C PHE A 110 -6.23 17.64 7.76
N SER A 111 -6.28 18.26 6.57
CA SER A 111 -6.10 19.72 6.42
C SER A 111 -7.33 20.54 6.82
N ASN A 112 -8.51 19.91 6.90
CA ASN A 112 -9.73 20.54 7.36
C ASN A 112 -10.08 20.04 8.76
N THR A 113 -9.41 20.59 9.77
CA THR A 113 -9.62 20.30 11.21
C THR A 113 -11.05 20.61 11.70
N THR A 114 -11.86 21.30 10.88
CA THR A 114 -13.28 21.62 11.10
C THR A 114 -14.24 20.74 10.28
N ASN A 115 -13.77 19.63 9.68
CA ASN A 115 -14.66 18.72 8.95
C ASN A 115 -15.60 17.97 9.93
N PRO A 116 -16.93 18.04 9.73
CA PRO A 116 -17.89 17.28 10.54
C PRO A 116 -17.71 15.76 10.41
N LEU A 117 -17.01 15.28 9.37
CA LEU A 117 -16.63 13.88 9.18
C LEU A 117 -15.75 13.29 10.31
N LEU A 118 -14.98 14.11 11.03
CA LEU A 118 -14.11 13.65 12.12
C LEU A 118 -14.86 13.43 13.44
N THR A 119 -16.05 14.04 13.59
CA THR A 119 -16.96 13.85 14.73
C THR A 119 -17.85 12.61 14.59
N HIS A 120 -17.90 11.97 13.41
CA HIS A 120 -18.60 10.71 13.26
C HIS A 120 -17.80 9.55 13.87
N GLU A 121 -18.51 8.50 14.28
CA GLU A 121 -17.93 7.35 14.95
C GLU A 121 -17.84 6.14 14.00
N LEU A 122 -16.89 5.24 14.25
CA LEU A 122 -16.95 3.86 13.77
C LEU A 122 -17.29 2.99 14.98
N PHE A 123 -18.49 2.41 14.98
CA PHE A 123 -19.09 1.71 16.12
C PHE A 123 -19.14 2.57 17.39
N ALA A 124 -18.06 2.59 18.18
CA ALA A 124 -17.93 3.32 19.44
C ALA A 124 -16.63 4.14 19.52
N ALA A 125 -15.89 4.24 18.41
CA ALA A 125 -14.64 4.99 18.33
C ALA A 125 -14.81 6.21 17.40
N PRO A 126 -14.63 7.44 17.91
CA PRO A 126 -14.58 8.61 17.06
C PRO A 126 -13.53 8.46 15.96
N LEU A 127 -13.87 8.83 14.72
CA LEU A 127 -12.99 8.69 13.56
C LEU A 127 -11.70 9.51 13.68
N GLY A 128 -11.74 10.57 14.49
CA GLY A 128 -10.58 11.41 14.86
C GLY A 128 -9.70 10.84 15.97
N ASN A 129 -10.17 9.87 16.77
CA ASN A 129 -9.39 9.34 17.89
C ASN A 129 -8.17 8.55 17.38
N ARG A 130 -7.16 8.47 18.23
CA ARG A 130 -6.00 7.58 18.09
C ARG A 130 -6.10 6.44 19.07
N TRP A 131 -5.26 5.42 18.89
CA TRP A 131 -5.17 4.29 19.82
C TRP A 131 -4.88 4.73 21.26
N ALA A 132 -4.06 5.78 21.44
CA ALA A 132 -3.76 6.35 22.75
C ALA A 132 -5.01 6.92 23.44
N ASP A 133 -5.88 7.57 22.70
CA ASP A 133 -7.13 8.14 23.23
C ASP A 133 -8.12 7.02 23.60
N ALA A 134 -8.21 5.98 22.76
CA ALA A 134 -9.03 4.80 23.03
C ALA A 134 -8.59 4.03 24.30
N LEU A 135 -7.28 4.00 24.57
CA LEU A 135 -6.73 3.44 25.81
C LEU A 135 -7.08 4.29 27.03
N GLY A 136 -7.15 5.63 26.88
CA GLY A 136 -7.50 6.57 27.94
C GLY A 136 -8.98 6.53 28.34
N ASP A 137 -9.89 6.39 27.36
CA ASP A 137 -11.33 6.46 27.61
C ASP A 137 -11.96 5.15 28.14
N GLY A 138 -11.29 4.00 27.95
CA GLY A 138 -11.84 2.70 28.39
C GLY A 138 -10.91 1.49 28.28
N GLY A 139 -9.63 1.70 27.99
CA GLY A 139 -8.66 0.62 27.81
C GLY A 139 -8.87 -0.21 26.54
N ALA A 140 -8.00 -1.21 26.33
CA ALA A 140 -8.02 -2.06 25.13
C ALA A 140 -9.29 -2.91 24.97
N PHE A 141 -10.07 -3.08 26.05
CA PHE A 141 -11.32 -3.84 26.08
C PHE A 141 -12.58 -2.95 26.11
N GLY A 142 -12.42 -1.63 26.13
CA GLY A 142 -13.54 -0.69 25.96
C GLY A 142 -14.09 -0.71 24.53
N GLY A 143 -15.23 -0.06 24.31
CA GLY A 143 -15.90 -0.02 23.00
C GLY A 143 -14.98 0.44 21.87
N ALA A 144 -14.26 1.56 22.08
CA ALA A 144 -13.28 2.04 21.12
C ALA A 144 -12.03 1.13 21.04
N GLY A 145 -11.55 0.63 22.17
CA GLY A 145 -10.39 -0.26 22.25
C GLY A 145 -10.55 -1.54 21.41
N LEU A 146 -11.73 -2.20 21.48
CA LEU A 146 -12.02 -3.40 20.70
C LEU A 146 -11.98 -3.16 19.19
N VAL A 147 -12.42 -1.99 18.73
CA VAL A 147 -12.35 -1.60 17.31
C VAL A 147 -10.89 -1.52 16.86
N TYR A 148 -10.02 -0.90 17.65
CA TYR A 148 -8.59 -0.86 17.33
C TYR A 148 -7.93 -2.22 17.44
N VAL A 149 -8.29 -3.07 18.41
CA VAL A 149 -7.75 -4.43 18.52
C VAL A 149 -8.11 -5.24 17.27
N GLY A 150 -9.36 -5.18 16.80
CA GLY A 150 -9.77 -5.80 15.55
C GLY A 150 -9.01 -5.25 14.34
N LEU A 151 -8.79 -3.93 14.30
CA LEU A 151 -8.05 -3.28 13.24
C LEU A 151 -6.56 -3.66 13.25
N PHE A 152 -5.91 -3.76 14.42
CA PHE A 152 -4.55 -4.27 14.56
C PHE A 152 -4.43 -5.72 14.15
N ALA A 153 -5.40 -6.58 14.50
CA ALA A 153 -5.42 -7.98 14.06
C ALA A 153 -5.49 -8.08 12.53
N LEU A 154 -6.32 -7.25 11.90
CA LEU A 154 -6.43 -7.16 10.45
C LEU A 154 -5.12 -6.67 9.81
N VAL A 155 -4.51 -5.60 10.34
CA VAL A 155 -3.23 -5.07 9.86
C VAL A 155 -2.13 -6.11 10.03
N ALA A 156 -2.06 -6.79 11.17
CA ALA A 156 -1.10 -7.86 11.42
C ALA A 156 -1.24 -8.98 10.38
N CYS A 157 -2.46 -9.42 10.09
CA CYS A 157 -2.72 -10.43 9.06
C CYS A 157 -2.22 -9.97 7.68
N VAL A 158 -2.53 -8.73 7.29
CA VAL A 158 -2.11 -8.14 6.01
C VAL A 158 -0.58 -7.94 5.97
N ALA A 159 0.03 -7.51 7.08
CA ALA A 159 1.47 -7.32 7.21
C ALA A 159 2.21 -8.66 7.11
N VAL A 160 1.72 -9.72 7.76
CA VAL A 160 2.28 -11.08 7.66
C VAL A 160 2.14 -11.61 6.24
N PHE A 161 0.99 -11.39 5.58
CA PHE A 161 0.79 -11.76 4.19
C PHE A 161 1.79 -11.05 3.26
N ASN A 162 1.94 -9.74 3.40
CA ASN A 162 2.90 -8.94 2.63
C ASN A 162 4.35 -9.36 2.94
N PHE A 163 4.70 -9.59 4.20
CA PHE A 163 6.02 -10.06 4.61
C PHE A 163 6.38 -11.39 3.95
N ARG A 164 5.50 -12.40 4.06
CA ARG A 164 5.70 -13.72 3.44
C ARG A 164 5.86 -13.60 1.93
N ARG A 165 5.05 -12.76 1.31
CA ARG A 165 5.08 -12.54 -0.13
C ARG A 165 6.36 -11.83 -0.59
N THR A 166 6.74 -10.74 0.05
CA THR A 166 7.96 -9.99 -0.26
C THR A 166 9.17 -10.89 -0.07
N ARG A 167 9.21 -11.69 1.00
CA ARG A 167 10.24 -12.73 1.18
C ARG A 167 10.27 -13.74 0.04
N ARG A 168 9.13 -14.26 -0.41
CA ARG A 168 9.06 -15.20 -1.54
C ARG A 168 9.56 -14.57 -2.84
N MET A 169 9.17 -13.33 -3.11
CA MET A 169 9.61 -12.58 -4.31
C MET A 169 11.11 -12.34 -4.31
N MET A 170 11.70 -11.99 -3.15
CA MET A 170 13.14 -11.77 -3.00
C MET A 170 13.93 -13.08 -3.05
N ALA A 171 13.39 -14.17 -2.52
CA ALA A 171 13.99 -15.50 -2.64
C ALA A 171 14.01 -15.99 -4.10
N ALA A 172 12.96 -15.69 -4.87
CA ALA A 172 12.90 -16.01 -6.30
C ALA A 172 13.81 -15.11 -7.16
N ASN A 173 14.14 -13.91 -6.70
CA ASN A 173 14.98 -12.95 -7.42
C ASN A 173 16.02 -12.29 -6.49
N PRO A 174 17.13 -12.97 -6.17
CA PRO A 174 18.27 -12.40 -5.45
C PRO A 174 19.07 -11.47 -6.39
N ALA A 175 18.45 -10.40 -6.87
CA ALA A 175 19.14 -9.39 -7.68
C ALA A 175 19.86 -8.42 -6.75
N VAL A 176 21.12 -8.72 -6.41
CA VAL A 176 22.01 -7.73 -5.80
C VAL A 176 22.40 -6.75 -6.92
N PRO A 177 22.09 -5.44 -6.81
CA PRO A 177 22.67 -4.45 -7.72
C PRO A 177 24.18 -4.46 -7.50
N VAL A 178 24.92 -4.71 -8.58
CA VAL A 178 26.39 -4.70 -8.61
C VAL A 178 26.79 -3.35 -9.18
N VAL A 179 27.55 -2.57 -8.41
CA VAL A 179 28.18 -1.33 -8.86
C VAL A 179 29.69 -1.60 -8.85
N ASP A 180 30.36 -1.37 -9.97
CA ASP A 180 31.80 -1.65 -10.16
C ASP A 180 32.24 -3.07 -9.82
N GLY A 181 31.43 -4.08 -10.21
CA GLY A 181 31.78 -5.49 -10.00
C GLY A 181 31.73 -5.96 -8.54
N GLN A 182 31.42 -5.06 -7.60
CA GLN A 182 31.26 -5.37 -6.19
C GLN A 182 29.77 -5.33 -5.78
N PRO A 183 29.30 -6.28 -4.97
CA PRO A 183 28.00 -6.16 -4.34
C PRO A 183 28.04 -4.90 -3.45
N VAL A 184 27.11 -3.97 -3.67
CA VAL A 184 27.04 -2.72 -2.88
C VAL A 184 27.02 -3.08 -1.38
N PRO A 185 28.04 -2.68 -0.61
CA PRO A 185 28.11 -3.01 0.82
C PRO A 185 26.86 -2.50 1.55
N GLY A 186 26.27 -3.33 2.42
CA GLY A 186 25.05 -2.98 3.16
C GLY A 186 23.72 -3.32 2.45
N MET A 187 23.71 -3.54 1.12
CA MET A 187 22.48 -3.85 0.38
C MET A 187 21.91 -5.24 0.71
N GLY A 188 22.79 -6.20 1.06
CA GLY A 188 22.39 -7.52 1.55
C GLY A 188 21.68 -7.46 2.90
N ALA A 189 22.12 -6.57 3.80
CA ALA A 189 21.42 -6.31 5.06
C ALA A 189 20.10 -5.57 4.81
N MET A 190 20.09 -4.58 3.92
CA MET A 190 18.88 -3.86 3.50
C MET A 190 17.82 -4.80 2.91
N SER A 191 18.24 -5.82 2.15
CA SER A 191 17.34 -6.85 1.61
C SER A 191 16.69 -7.73 2.68
N LYS A 192 17.38 -7.96 3.82
CA LYS A 192 16.82 -8.71 4.96
C LYS A 192 15.87 -7.85 5.80
N VAL A 193 16.10 -6.54 5.87
CA VAL A 193 15.29 -5.59 6.63
C VAL A 193 14.05 -5.13 5.85
N MET A 194 14.13 -5.06 4.52
CA MET A 194 13.05 -4.57 3.67
C MET A 194 11.68 -5.28 3.89
N PRO A 195 11.60 -6.61 4.04
CA PRO A 195 10.33 -7.26 4.37
C PRO A 195 9.74 -6.83 5.72
N PHE A 196 10.59 -6.56 6.73
CA PHE A 196 10.14 -6.13 8.05
C PHE A 196 9.51 -4.74 8.06
N MET A 197 9.79 -3.90 7.05
CA MET A 197 9.12 -2.60 6.89
C MET A 197 7.58 -2.73 6.77
N SER A 198 7.06 -3.90 6.37
CA SER A 198 5.61 -4.13 6.35
C SER A 198 4.97 -4.07 7.75
N PHE A 199 5.73 -4.31 8.82
CA PHE A 199 5.25 -4.18 10.20
C PHE A 199 5.25 -2.73 10.69
N PHE A 200 5.97 -1.82 10.03
CA PHE A 200 5.93 -0.39 10.35
C PHE A 200 4.52 0.20 10.21
N THR A 201 3.68 -0.40 9.35
CA THR A 201 2.27 -0.03 9.20
C THR A 201 1.47 -0.22 10.49
N LEU A 202 1.78 -1.22 11.33
CA LEU A 202 1.14 -1.36 12.64
C LEU A 202 1.45 -0.16 13.54
N PHE A 203 2.70 0.28 13.55
CA PHE A 203 3.08 1.47 14.30
C PHE A 203 2.39 2.72 13.76
N THR A 204 2.33 2.89 12.43
CA THR A 204 1.59 4.01 11.81
C THR A 204 0.13 4.02 12.25
N VAL A 205 -0.55 2.88 12.19
CA VAL A 205 -1.95 2.72 12.59
C VAL A 205 -2.20 3.08 14.06
N ALA A 206 -1.24 2.82 14.94
CA ALA A 206 -1.35 3.20 16.35
C ALA A 206 -1.29 4.73 16.57
N VAL A 207 -0.56 5.45 15.71
CA VAL A 207 -0.27 6.88 15.88
C VAL A 207 -1.20 7.77 15.06
N VAL A 208 -1.76 7.26 13.96
CA VAL A 208 -2.70 8.02 13.12
C VAL A 208 -4.14 7.88 13.62
N PRO A 209 -5.00 8.86 13.35
CA PRO A 209 -6.44 8.74 13.59
C PRO A 209 -7.09 7.53 12.93
N LEU A 210 -8.18 7.07 13.52
CA LEU A 210 -8.91 5.88 13.08
C LEU A 210 -9.30 5.93 11.60
N ALA A 211 -9.75 7.08 11.09
CA ALA A 211 -10.10 7.23 9.69
C ALA A 211 -8.91 6.97 8.74
N ALA A 212 -7.72 7.47 9.10
CA ALA A 212 -6.50 7.22 8.35
C ALA A 212 -6.05 5.76 8.47
N ALA A 213 -6.19 5.17 9.66
CA ALA A 213 -5.94 3.76 9.87
C ALA A 213 -6.83 2.91 8.96
N LEU A 214 -8.15 3.11 8.98
CA LEU A 214 -9.12 2.40 8.12
C LEU A 214 -8.78 2.50 6.64
N TYR A 215 -8.42 3.70 6.18
CA TYR A 215 -7.97 3.90 4.82
C TYR A 215 -6.72 3.06 4.51
N VAL A 216 -5.68 3.12 5.35
CA VAL A 216 -4.43 2.36 5.17
C VAL A 216 -4.71 0.85 5.15
N VAL A 217 -5.56 0.35 6.04
CA VAL A 217 -5.92 -1.07 6.10
C VAL A 217 -6.70 -1.50 4.87
N THR A 218 -7.74 -0.76 4.50
CA THR A 218 -8.56 -1.06 3.30
C THR A 218 -7.69 -1.05 2.06
N SER A 219 -6.80 -0.07 1.98
CA SER A 219 -5.86 0.12 0.88
C SER A 219 -4.88 -1.06 0.78
N THR A 220 -4.18 -1.39 1.86
CA THR A 220 -3.23 -2.50 1.88
C THR A 220 -3.90 -3.86 1.66
N THR A 221 -5.10 -4.07 2.21
CA THR A 221 -5.89 -5.29 2.03
C THR A 221 -6.30 -5.46 0.58
N TRP A 222 -6.89 -4.44 -0.06
CA TRP A 222 -7.26 -4.53 -1.46
C TRP A 222 -6.04 -4.74 -2.35
N SER A 223 -4.93 -4.05 -2.10
CA SER A 223 -3.71 -4.27 -2.88
C SER A 223 -3.16 -5.68 -2.70
N ALA A 224 -3.31 -6.28 -1.51
CA ALA A 224 -2.96 -7.68 -1.28
C ALA A 224 -3.87 -8.62 -2.09
N VAL A 225 -5.19 -8.41 -2.06
CA VAL A 225 -6.20 -9.22 -2.77
C VAL A 225 -6.07 -9.09 -4.29
N GLU A 226 -6.05 -7.86 -4.81
CA GLU A 226 -5.91 -7.56 -6.23
C GLU A 226 -4.66 -8.21 -6.79
N ARG A 227 -3.53 -8.06 -6.09
CA ARG A 227 -2.30 -8.71 -6.52
C ARG A 227 -2.31 -10.22 -6.31
N ALA A 228 -3.03 -10.76 -5.33
CA ALA A 228 -3.20 -12.22 -5.21
C ALA A 228 -4.04 -12.79 -6.36
N ALA A 229 -5.04 -12.04 -6.83
CA ALA A 229 -5.89 -12.42 -7.95
C ALA A 229 -5.20 -12.27 -9.32
N LEU A 230 -4.41 -11.21 -9.50
CA LEU A 230 -3.75 -10.90 -10.77
C LEU A 230 -2.42 -11.63 -11.01
N TYR A 231 -1.78 -12.12 -9.94
CA TYR A 231 -0.50 -12.85 -10.02
C TYR A 231 -0.64 -14.34 -9.66
N ARG A 232 -1.86 -14.88 -9.68
CA ARG A 232 -2.06 -16.33 -9.87
C ARG A 232 -1.70 -16.69 -11.31
#